data_AF-A0A2G8L7I8-F1
#
_entry.id   AF-A0A2G8L7I8-F1
#
_cell.length_a   1.000
_cell.length_b   1.000
_cell.length_c   1.000
_cell.angle_alpha   90.00
_cell.angle_beta   90.00
_cell.angle_gamma   90.00
#
_symmetry.space_group_name_H-M   'P 1'
#
loop_
_entity.id
_entity.type
_entity.pdbx_description
1 polymer ?
#
loop_
_entity_poly.entity_id
_entity_poly.type
_entity_poly.pdbx_seq_one_letter_code
_entity_poly.pdbx_strand_id
1 'polypeptide(L)'
;LESWSQNISNHLIDLLDTSTHFHELKQNYETSSYTTEEINGGTLLEEVASAWEEMLELKMEAVKNIVENLEESSKHYEYDPKIEPKNVTFVNSKNFTDDIVVEYNELFRSFVNVSYSSIQIPTDIYEGDPDILNSIRATDSVDEVFVKNAQRDDKLIWQYFGSATGFYRSYPDDMQS
;
A
#
# COMPACT_ATOMS: atom_id res chain seq x y z
N LEU A 1 -9.30 -60.16 15.56
CA LEU A 1 -9.36 -58.68 15.54
C LEU A 1 -8.15 -58.08 14.82
N GLU A 2 -6.92 -58.50 15.14
CA GLU A 2 -5.69 -58.03 14.46
C GLU A 2 -5.67 -58.28 12.94
N SER A 3 -6.05 -59.48 12.49
CA SER A 3 -6.09 -59.81 11.05
C SER A 3 -7.08 -58.95 10.24
N TRP A 4 -8.17 -58.51 10.87
CA TRP A 4 -9.15 -57.63 10.24
C TRP A 4 -8.63 -56.20 10.13
N SER A 5 -7.97 -55.70 11.18
CA SER A 5 -7.31 -54.39 11.18
C SER A 5 -6.21 -54.32 10.12
N GLN A 6 -5.40 -55.38 9.98
CA GLN A 6 -4.33 -55.43 8.98
C GLN A 6 -4.89 -55.41 7.55
N ASN A 7 -5.97 -56.16 7.30
CA ASN A 7 -6.60 -56.20 5.97
C ASN A 7 -7.20 -54.85 5.57
N ILE A 8 -7.87 -54.16 6.50
CA ILE A 8 -8.42 -52.83 6.23
C ILE A 8 -7.30 -51.82 6.02
N SER A 9 -6.24 -51.87 6.82
CA SER A 9 -5.08 -50.99 6.63
C SER A 9 -4.45 -51.17 5.25
N ASN A 10 -4.23 -52.42 4.82
CA ASN A 10 -3.66 -52.71 3.50
C ASN A 10 -4.59 -52.24 2.37
N HIS A 11 -5.89 -52.44 2.50
CA HIS A 11 -6.85 -52.03 1.49
C HIS A 11 -6.97 -50.49 1.38
N LEU A 12 -6.89 -49.79 2.51
CA LEU A 12 -6.87 -48.32 2.53
C LEU A 12 -5.59 -47.77 1.91
N ILE A 13 -4.42 -48.35 2.21
CA ILE A 13 -3.14 -47.95 1.61
C ILE A 13 -3.19 -48.16 0.09
N ASP A 14 -3.68 -49.31 -0.37
CA ASP A 14 -3.80 -49.63 -1.80
C ASP A 14 -4.75 -48.68 -2.54
N LEU A 15 -5.88 -48.32 -1.91
CA LEU A 15 -6.81 -47.34 -2.46
C LEU A 15 -6.21 -45.93 -2.47
N LEU A 16 -5.44 -45.56 -1.44
CA LEU A 16 -4.75 -44.28 -1.37
C LEU A 16 -3.68 -44.18 -2.46
N ASP A 17 -2.85 -45.21 -2.61
CA ASP A 17 -1.78 -45.26 -3.62
C ASP A 17 -2.36 -45.24 -5.04
N THR A 18 -3.45 -45.98 -5.27
CA THR A 18 -4.14 -46.02 -6.56
C THR A 18 -4.82 -44.69 -6.88
N SER A 19 -5.49 -44.06 -5.91
CA SER A 19 -6.21 -42.80 -6.15
C SER A 19 -5.29 -41.59 -6.28
N THR A 20 -4.15 -41.60 -5.59
CA THR A 20 -3.21 -40.47 -5.59
C THR A 20 -2.13 -40.59 -6.66
N HIS A 21 -2.00 -41.75 -7.30
CA HIS A 21 -0.93 -42.04 -8.25
C HIS A 21 0.46 -41.71 -7.69
N PHE A 22 0.65 -41.87 -6.38
CA PHE A 22 1.86 -41.43 -5.68
C PHE A 22 3.14 -42.06 -6.26
N HIS A 23 3.07 -43.33 -6.65
CA HIS A 23 4.20 -44.03 -7.26
C HIS A 23 4.60 -43.43 -8.61
N GLU A 24 3.61 -43.05 -9.43
CA GLU A 24 3.83 -42.42 -10.73
C GLU A 24 4.40 -41.00 -10.56
N LEU A 25 3.90 -40.22 -9.60
CA LEU A 25 4.45 -38.90 -9.25
C LEU A 25 5.90 -38.99 -8.78
N LYS A 26 6.20 -39.94 -7.91
CA LYS A 26 7.56 -40.16 -7.41
C LYS A 26 8.50 -40.59 -8.54
N GLN A 27 8.08 -41.54 -9.37
CA GLN A 27 8.87 -42.00 -10.51
C GLN A 27 9.10 -40.87 -11.51
N ASN A 28 8.09 -40.07 -11.83
CA ASN A 28 8.20 -38.90 -12.70
C ASN A 28 9.15 -37.86 -12.10
N TYR A 29 9.09 -37.61 -10.79
CA TYR A 29 10.01 -36.70 -10.11
C TYR A 29 11.47 -37.19 -10.15
N GLU A 30 11.71 -38.49 -9.93
CA GLU A 30 13.05 -39.10 -9.96
C GLU A 30 13.63 -39.25 -11.39
N THR A 31 12.78 -39.39 -12.40
CA THR A 31 13.18 -39.54 -13.82
C THR A 31 13.25 -38.21 -14.57
N SER A 32 12.63 -37.16 -14.03
CA SER A 32 12.74 -35.81 -14.58
C SER A 32 14.11 -35.24 -14.27
N SER A 33 14.69 -34.54 -15.24
CA SER A 33 15.96 -33.82 -15.09
C SER A 33 15.77 -32.50 -14.33
N TYR A 34 15.29 -32.57 -13.10
CA TYR A 34 15.28 -31.43 -12.18
C TYR A 34 16.65 -31.31 -11.50
N THR A 35 17.16 -30.09 -11.43
CA THR A 35 18.38 -29.77 -10.68
C THR A 35 17.97 -29.41 -9.26
N THR A 36 18.47 -30.14 -8.27
CA THR A 36 18.29 -29.79 -6.87
C THR A 36 19.36 -28.78 -6.47
N GLU A 37 18.93 -27.61 -6.00
CA GLU A 37 19.82 -26.60 -5.42
C GLU A 37 19.73 -26.69 -3.89
N GLU A 38 20.89 -26.73 -3.23
CA GLU A 38 20.95 -26.66 -1.77
C GLU A 38 20.73 -25.21 -1.34
N ILE A 39 19.62 -24.94 -0.65
CA ILE A 39 19.32 -23.61 -0.14
C ILE A 39 20.05 -23.42 1.19
N ASN A 40 21.06 -22.55 1.20
CA ASN A 40 21.70 -22.11 2.44
C ASN A 40 20.80 -21.07 3.14
N GLY A 41 20.15 -21.49 4.22
CA GLY A 41 19.25 -20.61 4.98
C GLY A 41 19.91 -19.38 5.59
N GLY A 42 21.23 -19.40 5.84
CA GLY A 42 21.97 -18.22 6.33
C GLY A 42 22.15 -17.17 5.24
N THR A 43 22.59 -17.59 4.05
CA THR A 43 22.74 -16.69 2.89
C THR A 43 21.40 -16.11 2.45
N LEU A 44 20.34 -16.91 2.43
CA LEU A 44 18.99 -16.42 2.12
C LEU A 44 18.53 -15.36 3.13
N LEU A 45 18.82 -15.55 4.42
CA LEU A 45 18.45 -14.58 5.45
C LEU A 45 19.21 -13.25 5.27
N GLU A 46 20.49 -13.30 4.91
CA GLU A 46 21.30 -12.12 4.61
C GLU A 46 20.79 -11.36 3.37
N GLU A 47 20.40 -12.07 2.31
CA GLU A 47 19.81 -11.49 1.11
C GLU A 47 18.47 -10.80 1.41
N VAL A 48 17.59 -11.46 2.15
CA VAL A 48 16.29 -10.89 2.56
C VAL A 48 16.48 -9.67 3.45
N ALA A 49 17.40 -9.74 4.42
CA ALA A 49 17.70 -8.63 5.30
C ALA A 49 18.21 -7.41 4.51
N SER A 50 19.12 -7.63 3.56
CA SER A 50 19.65 -6.55 2.71
C SER A 50 18.55 -5.93 1.83
N ALA A 51 17.72 -6.75 1.19
CA ALA A 51 16.61 -6.27 0.38
C ALA A 51 15.57 -5.47 1.20
N TRP A 52 15.35 -5.85 2.46
CA TRP A 52 14.48 -5.11 3.37
C TRP A 52 15.09 -3.80 3.82
N GLU A 53 16.40 -3.75 4.07
CA GLU A 53 17.11 -2.52 4.42
C GLU A 53 16.97 -1.48 3.31
N GLU A 54 17.25 -1.86 2.05
CA GLU A 54 17.10 -0.98 0.89
C GLU A 54 15.65 -0.49 0.73
N MET A 55 14.67 -1.39 0.87
CA MET A 55 13.26 -1.05 0.78
C MET A 55 12.84 -0.07 1.89
N LEU A 56 13.28 -0.31 3.13
CA LEU A 56 12.93 0.53 4.27
C LEU A 56 13.60 1.90 4.17
N GLU A 57 14.82 1.98 3.64
CA GLU A 57 15.52 3.24 3.40
C GLU A 57 14.71 4.16 2.47
N LEU A 58 14.22 3.64 1.35
CA LEU A 58 13.37 4.40 0.42
C LEU A 58 12.07 4.89 1.08
N LYS A 59 11.45 4.03 1.90
CA LYS A 59 10.21 4.40 2.63
C LYS A 59 10.47 5.47 3.69
N MET A 60 11.57 5.37 4.42
CA MET A 60 11.97 6.38 5.39
C MET A 60 12.28 7.72 4.71
N GLU A 61 12.95 7.69 3.57
CA GLU A 61 13.24 8.89 2.80
C GLU A 61 11.97 9.57 2.27
N ALA A 62 11.00 8.80 1.78
CA ALA A 62 9.70 9.34 1.36
C ALA A 62 8.99 10.10 2.49
N VAL A 63 8.95 9.51 3.70
CA VAL A 63 8.38 10.16 4.90
C VAL A 63 9.17 11.41 5.26
N LYS A 64 10.51 11.34 5.25
CA LYS A 64 11.37 12.47 5.56
C LYS A 64 11.12 13.66 4.61
N ASN A 65 11.00 13.40 3.31
CA ASN A 65 10.72 14.44 2.32
C ASN A 65 9.38 15.15 2.61
N ILE A 66 8.35 14.39 3.02
CA ILE A 66 7.04 14.96 3.39
C ILE A 66 7.18 15.86 4.61
N VAL A 67 7.86 15.39 5.66
CA VAL A 67 8.06 16.16 6.90
C VAL A 67 8.86 17.44 6.64
N GLU A 68 9.97 17.36 5.92
CA GLU A 68 10.80 18.53 5.60
C GLU A 68 10.02 19.57 4.79
N ASN A 69 9.22 19.12 3.80
CA ASN A 69 8.36 20.02 3.03
C ASN A 69 7.27 20.69 3.88
N LEU A 70 6.63 19.92 4.76
CA LEU A 70 5.61 20.43 5.67
C LEU A 70 6.17 21.48 6.64
N GLU A 71 7.35 21.21 7.21
CA GLU A 71 8.02 22.17 8.08
C GLU A 71 8.38 23.46 7.34
N GLU A 72 8.91 23.33 6.12
CA GLU A 72 9.29 24.48 5.32
C GLU A 72 8.08 25.31 4.88
N SER A 73 7.02 24.66 4.41
CA SER A 73 5.76 25.31 4.05
C SER A 73 5.14 26.00 5.26
N SER A 74 5.08 25.33 6.41
CA SER A 74 4.52 25.88 7.64
C SER A 74 5.29 27.10 8.16
N LYS A 75 6.63 27.14 8.01
CA LYS A 75 7.44 28.32 8.39
C LYS A 75 7.12 29.56 7.55
N HIS A 76 6.80 29.37 6.27
CA HIS A 76 6.55 30.46 5.33
C HIS A 76 5.08 30.82 5.19
N TYR A 77 4.18 30.03 5.76
CA TYR A 77 2.74 30.24 5.65
C TYR A 77 2.27 31.35 6.59
N GLU A 78 1.56 32.34 6.04
CA GLU A 78 0.90 33.39 6.82
C GLU A 78 -0.59 33.06 6.98
N TYR A 79 -1.04 33.06 8.23
CA TYR A 79 -2.44 32.77 8.57
C TYR A 79 -3.37 33.90 8.10
N ASP A 80 -4.41 33.54 7.33
CA ASP A 80 -5.46 34.46 6.89
C ASP A 80 -6.78 34.21 7.65
N PRO A 81 -7.17 35.09 8.60
CA PRO A 81 -8.41 34.94 9.36
C PRO A 81 -9.67 35.18 8.52
N LYS A 82 -9.55 35.72 7.31
CA LYS A 82 -10.66 36.03 6.40
C LYS A 82 -10.72 35.07 5.21
N ILE A 83 -9.97 33.97 5.27
CA ILE A 83 -10.00 32.95 4.23
C ILE A 83 -11.42 32.42 4.06
N GLU A 84 -11.88 32.36 2.82
CA GLU A 84 -13.17 31.75 2.48
C GLU A 84 -12.94 30.44 1.74
N PRO A 85 -13.89 29.48 1.77
CA PRO A 85 -13.77 28.20 1.06
C PRO A 85 -13.39 28.35 -0.42
N LYS A 86 -13.89 29.40 -1.09
CA LYS A 86 -13.57 29.71 -2.49
C LYS A 86 -12.10 30.03 -2.76
N ASN A 87 -11.33 30.36 -1.72
CA ASN A 87 -9.91 30.69 -1.82
C ASN A 87 -9.00 29.47 -1.71
N VAL A 88 -9.55 28.30 -1.37
CA VAL A 88 -8.82 27.04 -1.22
C VAL A 88 -9.34 26.08 -2.28
N THR A 89 -8.44 25.45 -3.03
CA THR A 89 -8.79 24.49 -4.07
C THR A 89 -8.19 23.15 -3.68
N PHE A 90 -9.05 22.17 -3.41
CA PHE A 90 -8.64 20.81 -3.08
C PHE A 90 -9.69 19.82 -3.56
N VAL A 91 -9.29 18.57 -3.75
CA VAL A 91 -10.21 17.48 -4.06
C VAL A 91 -10.71 16.90 -2.75
N ASN A 92 -12.00 17.10 -2.45
CA ASN A 92 -12.63 16.50 -1.28
C ASN A 92 -13.05 15.07 -1.62
N SER A 93 -12.55 14.08 -0.88
CA SER A 93 -12.80 12.65 -1.16
C SER A 93 -14.30 12.26 -1.11
N LYS A 94 -15.15 13.09 -0.48
CA LYS A 94 -16.61 12.88 -0.42
C LYS A 94 -17.38 13.52 -1.57
N ASN A 95 -16.78 14.47 -2.29
CA ASN A 95 -17.42 15.19 -3.38
C ASN A 95 -17.08 14.52 -4.70
N PHE A 96 -17.86 13.49 -5.04
CA PHE A 96 -17.80 12.85 -6.34
C PHE A 96 -18.34 13.80 -7.40
N THR A 97 -17.45 14.49 -8.10
CA THR A 97 -17.79 15.15 -9.36
C THR A 97 -17.57 14.16 -10.49
N ASP A 98 -18.46 14.18 -11.49
CA ASP A 98 -18.35 13.31 -12.68
C ASP A 98 -17.06 13.54 -13.50
N ASP A 99 -16.31 14.60 -13.18
CA ASP A 99 -15.07 15.01 -13.84
C ASP A 99 -13.81 14.29 -13.27
N ILE A 100 -13.93 13.55 -12.16
CA ILE A 100 -12.80 12.81 -11.57
C ILE A 100 -12.58 11.50 -12.34
N VAL A 101 -11.54 11.47 -13.17
CA VAL A 101 -11.11 10.26 -13.88
C VAL A 101 -10.25 9.41 -12.97
N VAL A 102 -10.67 8.17 -12.69
CA VAL A 102 -9.89 7.17 -11.95
C VAL A 102 -9.55 5.99 -12.85
N GLU A 103 -8.38 5.39 -12.64
CA GLU A 103 -7.93 4.22 -13.38
C GLU A 103 -7.60 3.08 -12.41
N TYR A 104 -7.92 1.84 -12.80
CA TYR A 104 -7.56 0.68 -12.00
C TYR A 104 -6.04 0.51 -11.98
N ASN A 105 -5.48 0.44 -10.78
CA ASN A 105 -4.05 0.29 -10.57
C ASN A 105 -3.74 -1.00 -9.80
N GLU A 106 -2.96 -1.88 -10.41
CA GLU A 106 -2.58 -3.19 -9.85
C GLU A 106 -1.79 -3.09 -8.54
N LEU A 107 -0.97 -2.04 -8.37
CA LEU A 107 -0.19 -1.82 -7.14
C LEU A 107 -1.12 -1.57 -5.94
N PHE A 108 -2.19 -0.80 -6.16
CA PHE A 108 -3.16 -0.42 -5.14
C PHE A 108 -4.35 -1.39 -5.04
N ARG A 109 -4.56 -2.22 -6.07
CA ARG A 109 -5.74 -3.10 -6.22
C ARG A 109 -7.06 -2.32 -6.09
N SER A 110 -7.07 -1.07 -6.56
CA SER A 110 -8.21 -0.16 -6.51
C SER A 110 -8.20 0.80 -7.72
N PHE A 111 -9.31 1.50 -7.94
CA PHE A 111 -9.40 2.60 -8.89
C PHE A 111 -8.90 3.87 -8.21
N VAL A 112 -7.79 4.41 -8.72
CA VAL A 112 -7.11 5.55 -8.09
C VAL A 112 -6.84 6.66 -9.10
N ASN A 113 -6.72 7.89 -8.61
CA ASN A 113 -6.19 9.00 -9.40
C ASN A 113 -4.76 9.34 -8.95
N VAL A 114 -3.79 9.13 -9.86
CA VAL A 114 -2.36 9.40 -9.62
C VAL A 114 -1.94 10.83 -9.98
N SER A 115 -2.87 11.68 -10.40
CA SER A 115 -2.58 13.07 -10.79
C SER A 115 -2.68 14.05 -9.62
N TYR A 116 -3.49 13.74 -8.60
CA TYR A 116 -3.68 14.58 -7.42
C TYR A 116 -3.90 13.75 -6.16
N SER A 117 -3.72 14.40 -5.01
CA SER A 117 -4.14 13.86 -3.72
C SER A 117 -5.57 14.28 -3.41
N SER A 118 -6.19 13.64 -2.42
CA SER A 118 -7.48 14.07 -1.89
C SER A 118 -7.44 14.34 -0.40
N ILE A 119 -8.42 15.12 0.05
CA ILE A 119 -8.60 15.51 1.43
C ILE A 119 -9.92 14.97 1.96
N GLN A 120 -9.83 14.23 3.05
CA GLN A 120 -10.97 13.75 3.80
C GLN A 120 -11.15 14.58 5.07
N ILE A 121 -12.31 15.25 5.16
CA ILE A 121 -12.74 16.00 6.35
C ILE A 121 -13.84 15.20 7.06
N PRO A 122 -13.66 14.79 8.33
CA PRO A 122 -14.70 14.17 9.13
C PRO A 122 -15.98 15.02 9.19
N THR A 123 -17.14 14.37 9.32
CA THR A 123 -18.45 15.07 9.32
C THR A 123 -18.66 15.99 10.51
N ASP A 124 -17.94 15.75 11.61
CA ASP A 124 -18.03 16.55 12.84
C ASP A 124 -17.22 17.86 12.75
N ILE A 125 -16.45 18.05 11.67
CA ILE A 125 -15.61 19.22 11.43
C ILE A 125 -16.25 20.09 10.34
N TYR A 126 -16.36 21.39 10.60
CA TYR A 126 -16.86 22.34 9.62
C TYR A 126 -15.77 22.67 8.58
N GLU A 127 -15.98 22.28 7.32
CA GLU A 127 -15.05 22.53 6.21
C GLU A 127 -14.77 24.03 5.95
N GLY A 128 -15.70 24.91 6.34
CA GLY A 128 -15.54 26.36 6.21
C GLY A 128 -14.83 27.03 7.38
N ASP A 129 -14.33 26.26 8.36
CA ASP A 129 -13.56 26.79 9.47
C ASP A 129 -12.23 27.40 8.95
N PRO A 130 -11.94 28.69 9.25
CA PRO A 130 -10.68 29.31 8.86
C PRO A 130 -9.44 28.52 9.27
N ASP A 131 -9.45 27.82 10.41
CA ASP A 131 -8.30 27.02 10.86
C ASP A 131 -8.08 25.79 9.97
N ILE A 132 -9.17 25.15 9.52
CA ILE A 132 -9.13 24.04 8.57
C ILE A 132 -8.65 24.53 7.21
N LEU A 133 -9.24 25.61 6.69
CA LEU A 133 -8.90 26.16 5.38
C LEU A 133 -7.45 26.63 5.30
N ASN A 134 -6.96 27.30 6.36
CA ASN A 134 -5.55 27.69 6.45
C ASN A 134 -4.64 26.47 6.51
N SER A 135 -5.02 25.44 7.28
CA SER A 135 -4.21 24.22 7.39
C SER A 135 -4.18 23.41 6.09
N ILE A 136 -5.28 23.37 5.33
CA ILE A 136 -5.30 22.77 3.99
C ILE A 136 -4.33 23.52 3.09
N ARG A 137 -4.47 24.85 3.01
CA ARG A 137 -3.63 25.71 2.17
C ARG A 137 -2.14 25.64 2.53
N ALA A 138 -1.83 25.59 3.83
CA ALA A 138 -0.46 25.45 4.32
C ALA A 138 0.18 24.10 3.94
N THR A 139 -0.62 23.11 3.57
CA THR A 139 -0.16 21.76 3.23
C THR A 139 -0.31 21.42 1.75
N ASP A 140 -0.67 22.40 0.90
CA ASP A 140 -0.83 22.19 -0.54
C ASP A 140 0.47 21.77 -1.24
N SER A 141 1.62 22.20 -0.72
CA SER A 141 2.93 21.83 -1.28
C SER A 141 3.25 20.34 -1.19
N VAL A 142 2.55 19.60 -0.32
CA VAL A 142 2.77 18.16 -0.11
C VAL A 142 2.39 17.34 -1.35
N ASP A 143 1.46 17.82 -2.17
CA ASP A 143 1.02 17.10 -3.36
C ASP A 143 2.17 16.80 -4.32
N GLU A 144 3.04 17.78 -4.55
CA GLU A 144 4.22 17.58 -5.37
C GLU A 144 5.18 16.56 -4.76
N VAL A 145 5.31 16.54 -3.44
CA VAL A 145 6.19 15.61 -2.73
C VAL A 145 5.66 14.19 -2.83
N PHE A 146 4.35 14.00 -2.70
CA PHE A 146 3.72 12.70 -2.88
C PHE A 146 3.98 12.14 -4.28
N VAL A 147 3.81 12.95 -5.32
CA VAL A 147 4.10 12.55 -6.70
C VAL A 147 5.58 12.23 -6.88
N LYS A 148 6.50 13.08 -6.37
CA LYS A 148 7.95 12.86 -6.46
C LYS A 148 8.38 11.58 -5.73
N ASN A 149 7.80 11.28 -4.58
CA ASN A 149 8.08 10.05 -3.84
C ASN A 149 7.62 8.80 -4.62
N ALA A 150 6.43 8.84 -5.22
CA ALA A 150 5.90 7.73 -6.03
C ALA A 150 6.69 7.53 -7.34
N GLN A 151 7.27 8.59 -7.90
CA GLN A 151 8.20 8.48 -9.03
C GLN A 151 9.55 7.86 -8.64
N ARG A 152 9.93 7.93 -7.36
CA ARG A 152 11.20 7.43 -6.84
C ARG A 152 11.14 5.97 -6.39
N ASP A 153 10.05 5.56 -5.75
CA ASP A 153 9.78 4.18 -5.33
C ASP A 153 8.50 3.68 -6.01
N ASP A 154 8.66 2.83 -7.03
CA ASP A 154 7.56 2.25 -7.81
C ASP A 154 6.73 1.22 -7.02
N LYS A 155 7.19 0.84 -5.83
CA LYS A 155 6.49 -0.02 -4.87
C LYS A 155 5.91 0.80 -3.70
N LEU A 156 5.96 2.13 -3.78
CA LEU A 156 5.37 2.98 -2.77
C LEU A 156 3.85 2.97 -2.93
N ILE A 157 3.19 2.41 -1.92
CA ILE A 157 1.74 2.44 -1.79
C ILE A 157 1.31 3.75 -1.12
N TRP A 158 0.07 3.80 -0.64
CA TRP A 158 -0.57 4.99 -0.09
C TRP A 158 0.33 5.86 0.80
N GLN A 159 0.31 7.15 0.52
CA GLN A 159 0.95 8.19 1.32
C GLN A 159 -0.12 8.99 2.04
N TYR A 160 0.10 9.30 3.31
CA TYR A 160 -0.87 9.99 4.15
C TYR A 160 -0.23 11.11 4.94
N PHE A 161 -0.98 12.20 5.09
CA PHE A 161 -0.72 13.26 6.05
C PHE A 161 -1.98 13.47 6.90
N GLY A 162 -1.84 13.37 8.21
CA GLY A 162 -2.91 13.71 9.16
C GLY A 162 -2.66 15.08 9.77
N SER A 163 -3.60 16.01 9.57
CA SER A 163 -3.51 17.32 10.18
C SER A 163 -3.93 17.29 11.65
N ALA A 164 -3.25 18.09 12.48
CA ALA A 164 -3.67 18.33 13.86
C ALA A 164 -5.03 19.04 13.95
N THR A 165 -5.48 19.71 12.88
CA THR A 165 -6.80 20.34 12.80
C THR A 165 -7.92 19.34 12.44
N GLY A 166 -7.57 18.11 12.04
CA GLY A 166 -8.52 16.99 11.96
C GLY A 166 -8.93 16.54 10.57
N PHE A 167 -8.28 17.01 9.50
CA PHE A 167 -8.41 16.42 8.16
C PHE A 167 -7.25 15.47 7.84
N TYR A 168 -7.47 14.59 6.85
CA TYR A 168 -6.44 13.72 6.29
C TYR A 168 -6.25 14.04 4.81
N ARG A 169 -5.00 14.05 4.36
CA ARG A 169 -4.63 14.13 2.94
C ARG A 169 -4.02 12.81 2.51
N SER A 170 -4.47 12.23 1.41
CA SER A 170 -4.01 10.94 0.89
C SER A 170 -3.64 11.00 -0.59
N TYR A 171 -2.56 10.31 -0.95
CA TYR A 171 -2.17 10.12 -2.34
C TYR A 171 -1.87 8.63 -2.62
N PRO A 172 -2.28 8.08 -3.77
CA PRO A 172 -3.18 8.70 -4.76
C PRO A 172 -4.59 8.96 -4.18
N ASP A 173 -5.48 9.60 -4.92
CA ASP A 173 -6.88 9.69 -4.52
C ASP A 173 -7.61 8.36 -4.75
N ASP A 174 -8.42 7.92 -3.77
CA ASP A 174 -9.31 6.74 -3.86
C ASP A 174 -10.77 7.18 -3.90
N MET A 175 -11.53 6.62 -4.84
CA MET A 175 -12.96 6.84 -4.94
C MET A 175 -13.79 6.07 -3.90
N GLN A 176 -13.20 5.23 -3.03
CA GLN A 176 -13.96 4.30 -2.19
C GLN A 176 -14.05 4.62 -0.68
N SER A 177 -13.65 5.82 -0.22
CA SER A 177 -13.59 6.15 1.23
C SER A 177 -14.81 6.88 1.81
#